data_AF-A0AAW1EG04-F1
#
_entry.id   AF-A0AAW1EG04-F1
#
_cell.length_a   1.000
_cell.length_b   1.000
_cell.length_c   1.000
_cell.angle_alpha   90.00
_cell.angle_beta   90.00
_cell.angle_gamma   90.00
#
_symmetry.space_group_name_H-M   'P 1'
#
loop_
_entity.id
_entity.type
_entity.pdbx_description
1 polymer ?
#
loop_
_entity_poly.entity_id
_entity_poly.type
_entity_poly.pdbx_seq_one_letter_code
_entity_poly.pdbx_strand_id
1 'polypeptide(L)'
;MFYEMIFCEIIFYEVIFYDIIFYEIIFNEVIFYEVIFCETIFYEVIFYEVIFYEIIFCEIIFYEVIFCEIIFYEIMFYEVIFYKVIFCEIIFYEIMFYEIIFYEIIFYEFIFYEIIFCEIIFYEVIFYDIIFYDIFYEIIFYEVIFYEVIFYKVIFYEVIFYKVIFCEIIFCEIIFCTIIFCEIIFYTIIFYEIIFCEIIFCEIIFYEVIFYEVMFYEIMFYEVIFCEIIFCEVIFCEIIFCDVIFCEIIFYEVIFYDVIF
;
A
#
# COMPACT_ATOMS: atom_id res chain seq x y z
N MET A 1 3.36 8.63 -32.10
CA MET A 1 1.97 8.11 -31.99
C MET A 1 1.89 6.78 -32.71
N PHE A 2 1.50 5.73 -31.99
CA PHE A 2 1.27 4.38 -32.49
C PHE A 2 -0.15 3.94 -32.15
N TYR A 3 -0.83 3.32 -33.11
CA TYR A 3 -2.23 2.93 -32.93
C TYR A 3 -2.38 1.53 -32.33
N GLU A 4 -1.69 0.55 -32.88
CA GLU A 4 -1.79 -0.83 -32.43
C GLU A 4 -0.42 -1.48 -32.60
N MET A 5 0.10 -2.06 -31.53
CA MET A 5 1.39 -2.73 -31.50
C MET A 5 1.27 -4.01 -30.69
N ILE A 6 1.70 -5.13 -31.28
CA ILE A 6 1.73 -6.43 -30.61
C ILE A 6 3.14 -6.97 -30.71
N PHE A 7 3.72 -7.31 -29.57
CA PHE A 7 5.02 -7.93 -29.45
C PHE A 7 4.87 -9.29 -28.81
N CYS A 8 5.41 -10.32 -29.46
CA CYS A 8 5.38 -11.70 -28.97
C CYS A 8 6.79 -12.27 -28.99
N GLU A 9 7.24 -12.88 -27.89
CA GLU A 9 8.51 -13.59 -27.77
C GLU A 9 9.71 -12.70 -28.14
N ILE A 10 9.83 -11.54 -27.49
CA ILE A 10 10.86 -10.53 -27.82
C ILE A 10 11.75 -10.22 -26.63
N ILE A 11 13.02 -10.00 -26.92
CA ILE A 11 13.99 -9.47 -25.97
C ILE A 11 14.44 -8.09 -26.45
N PHE A 12 14.28 -7.11 -25.59
CA PHE A 12 14.74 -5.74 -25.76
C PHE A 12 15.92 -5.48 -24.82
N TYR A 13 17.06 -5.09 -25.39
CA TYR A 13 18.23 -4.75 -24.58
C TYR A 13 18.19 -3.32 -24.08
N GLU A 14 17.94 -2.36 -24.98
CA GLU A 14 17.86 -0.95 -24.65
C GLU A 14 16.75 -0.33 -25.50
N VAL A 15 15.76 0.26 -24.86
CA VAL A 15 14.64 0.91 -25.54
C VAL A 15 14.35 2.23 -24.87
N ILE A 16 14.24 3.28 -25.67
CA ILE A 16 13.97 4.62 -25.17
C ILE A 16 12.84 5.23 -25.99
N PHE A 17 11.82 5.72 -25.30
CA PHE A 17 10.67 6.39 -25.88
C PHE A 17 10.51 7.80 -25.29
N TYR A 18 10.38 8.79 -26.17
CA TYR A 18 10.15 10.20 -25.83
C TYR A 18 8.97 10.74 -26.64
N ASP A 19 8.07 11.47 -25.98
CA ASP A 19 6.92 12.16 -26.59
C ASP A 19 6.01 11.22 -27.38
N ILE A 20 5.69 10.06 -26.80
CA ILE A 20 4.94 9.00 -27.49
C ILE A 20 3.55 8.82 -26.90
N ILE A 21 2.61 8.62 -27.81
CA ILE A 21 1.26 8.19 -27.50
C ILE A 21 1.08 6.79 -28.09
N PHE A 22 0.71 5.83 -27.25
CA PHE A 22 0.27 4.49 -27.63
C PHE A 22 -1.22 4.36 -27.36
N TYR A 23 -1.99 3.96 -28.38
CA TYR A 23 -3.42 3.67 -28.18
C TYR A 23 -3.62 2.27 -27.64
N GLU A 24 -3.07 1.27 -28.32
CA GLU A 24 -3.14 -0.13 -27.89
C GLU A 24 -1.77 -0.77 -28.04
N ILE A 25 -1.27 -1.37 -26.97
CA ILE A 25 -0.02 -2.13 -26.99
C ILE A 25 -0.13 -3.39 -26.14
N ILE A 26 0.27 -4.52 -26.74
CA ILE A 26 0.27 -5.82 -26.09
C ILE A 26 1.67 -6.39 -26.13
N PHE A 27 2.16 -6.81 -24.96
CA PHE A 27 3.42 -7.53 -24.80
C PHE A 27 3.12 -8.94 -24.29
N ASN A 28 3.51 -9.96 -25.05
CA ASN A 28 3.42 -11.37 -24.67
C ASN A 28 4.83 -11.96 -24.61
N GLU A 29 5.22 -12.50 -23.45
CA GLU A 29 6.52 -13.17 -23.26
C GLU A 29 7.69 -12.24 -23.67
N VAL A 30 7.80 -11.09 -22.97
CA VAL A 30 8.78 -10.06 -23.32
C VAL A 30 9.75 -9.83 -22.18
N ILE A 31 11.03 -9.67 -22.52
CA ILE A 31 12.08 -9.31 -21.57
C ILE A 31 12.66 -7.95 -21.96
N PHE A 32 12.73 -7.07 -20.98
CA PHE A 32 13.30 -5.74 -21.07
C PHE A 32 14.50 -5.64 -20.13
N TYR A 33 15.68 -5.36 -20.68
CA TYR A 33 16.87 -5.10 -19.86
C TYR A 33 16.90 -3.65 -19.37
N GLU A 34 16.93 -2.69 -20.29
CA GLU A 34 16.88 -1.26 -19.96
C GLU A 34 15.79 -0.58 -20.78
N VAL A 35 14.84 0.06 -20.08
CA VAL A 35 13.76 0.81 -20.73
C VAL A 35 13.57 2.16 -20.08
N ILE A 36 13.45 3.18 -20.92
CA ILE A 36 13.10 4.53 -20.47
C ILE A 36 11.88 5.01 -21.26
N PHE A 37 10.84 5.38 -20.53
CA PHE A 37 9.70 6.11 -21.07
C PHE A 37 9.70 7.52 -20.46
N CYS A 38 9.65 8.53 -21.32
CA CYS A 38 9.55 9.94 -20.92
C CYS A 38 8.42 10.62 -21.69
N GLU A 39 7.58 11.37 -20.99
CA GLU A 39 6.46 12.11 -21.59
C GLU A 39 5.58 11.20 -22.47
N THR A 40 5.18 10.04 -21.92
CA THR A 40 4.41 9.05 -22.68
C THR A 40 3.02 8.84 -22.14
N ILE A 41 2.09 8.61 -23.07
CA ILE A 41 0.69 8.33 -22.77
C ILE A 41 0.33 6.98 -23.36
N PHE A 42 -0.27 6.15 -22.52
CA PHE A 42 -0.82 4.86 -22.89
C PHE A 42 -2.33 4.85 -22.65
N TYR A 43 -3.11 4.55 -23.69
CA TYR A 43 -4.55 4.37 -23.53
C TYR A 43 -4.89 2.96 -23.04
N GLU A 44 -4.39 1.94 -23.71
CA GLU A 44 -4.57 0.55 -23.33
C GLU A 44 -3.24 -0.20 -23.45
N VAL A 45 -2.82 -0.81 -22.35
CA VAL A 45 -1.63 -1.67 -22.31
C VAL A 45 -1.93 -2.99 -21.64
N ILE A 46 -1.46 -4.06 -22.25
CA ILE A 46 -1.52 -5.38 -21.63
C ILE A 46 -0.14 -6.01 -21.67
N PHE A 47 0.31 -6.48 -20.51
CA PHE A 47 1.55 -7.23 -20.34
C PHE A 47 1.22 -8.65 -19.85
N TYR A 48 1.55 -9.65 -20.66
CA TYR A 48 1.52 -11.06 -20.32
C TYR A 48 2.95 -11.60 -20.21
N GLU A 49 3.30 -12.16 -19.05
CA GLU A 49 4.60 -12.77 -18.79
C GLU A 49 5.77 -11.84 -19.18
N VAL A 50 5.95 -10.75 -18.43
CA VAL A 50 6.95 -9.73 -18.75
C VAL A 50 7.96 -9.58 -17.64
N ILE A 51 9.24 -9.46 -18.00
CA ILE A 51 10.33 -9.21 -17.05
C ILE A 51 11.00 -7.89 -17.41
N PHE A 52 11.13 -7.02 -16.41
CA PHE A 52 11.88 -5.77 -16.50
C PHE A 52 13.07 -5.84 -15.54
N TYR A 53 14.28 -5.62 -16.05
CA TYR A 53 15.46 -5.49 -15.21
C TYR A 53 15.61 -4.07 -14.69
N GLU A 54 15.72 -3.09 -15.57
CA GLU A 54 15.78 -1.68 -15.22
C GLU A 54 14.76 -0.90 -16.05
N ILE A 55 13.84 -0.20 -15.38
CA ILE A 55 12.88 0.66 -16.06
C ILE A 55 12.72 2.01 -15.37
N ILE A 56 12.67 3.05 -16.18
CA ILE A 56 12.41 4.41 -15.73
C ILE A 56 11.19 4.95 -16.46
N PHE A 57 10.24 5.43 -15.68
CA PHE A 57 9.05 6.11 -16.12
C PHE A 57 9.12 7.55 -15.66
N CYS A 58 9.15 8.51 -16.58
CA CYS A 58 9.10 9.95 -16.30
C CYS A 58 7.89 10.57 -16.98
N GLU A 59 7.00 11.20 -16.20
CA GLU A 59 5.82 11.91 -16.69
C GLU A 59 4.94 10.99 -17.57
N ILE A 60 4.31 10.01 -16.93
CA ILE A 60 3.57 8.95 -17.63
C ILE A 60 2.10 8.96 -17.25
N ILE A 61 1.25 8.77 -18.26
CA ILE A 61 -0.18 8.59 -18.05
C ILE A 61 -0.62 7.26 -18.63
N PHE A 62 -1.25 6.46 -17.80
CA PHE A 62 -1.87 5.19 -18.15
C PHE A 62 -3.38 5.28 -17.93
N TYR A 63 -4.18 5.10 -18.99
CA TYR A 63 -5.63 5.04 -18.87
C TYR A 63 -6.11 3.66 -18.42
N GLU A 64 -5.76 2.61 -19.15
CA GLU A 64 -6.05 1.23 -18.76
C GLU A 64 -4.79 0.37 -18.91
N VAL A 65 -4.42 -0.32 -17.83
CA VAL A 65 -3.29 -1.26 -17.84
C VAL A 65 -3.67 -2.55 -17.16
N ILE A 66 -3.30 -3.66 -17.79
CA ILE A 66 -3.40 -4.98 -17.23
C ILE A 66 -2.01 -5.61 -17.22
N PHE A 67 -1.62 -6.06 -16.04
CA PHE A 67 -0.36 -6.73 -15.79
C PHE A 67 -0.69 -8.10 -15.19
N CYS A 68 -0.40 -9.17 -15.94
CA CYS A 68 -0.75 -10.52 -15.54
C CYS A 68 0.33 -11.16 -14.67
N GLU A 69 1.46 -11.53 -15.25
CA GLU A 69 2.59 -12.16 -14.56
C GLU A 69 3.82 -11.31 -14.83
N ILE A 70 4.27 -10.55 -13.84
CA ILE A 70 5.36 -9.59 -14.05
C ILE A 70 6.38 -9.64 -12.94
N ILE A 71 7.64 -9.49 -13.35
CA ILE A 71 8.75 -9.32 -12.43
C ILE A 71 9.47 -8.04 -12.80
N PHE A 72 9.65 -7.20 -11.79
CA PHE A 72 10.45 -6.00 -11.89
C PHE A 72 11.62 -6.08 -10.90
N TYR A 73 12.84 -5.93 -11.41
CA TYR A 73 14.03 -5.89 -10.56
C TYR A 73 14.26 -4.49 -10.01
N GLU A 74 14.47 -3.50 -10.88
CA GLU A 74 14.69 -2.10 -10.49
C GLU A 74 13.74 -1.18 -11.27
N ILE A 75 12.98 -0.35 -10.56
CA ILE A 75 12.14 0.67 -11.19
C ILE A 75 12.25 2.02 -10.51
N MET A 76 12.21 3.06 -11.33
CA MET A 76 11.87 4.40 -10.88
C MET A 76 10.67 4.97 -11.61
N PHE A 77 9.71 5.48 -10.84
CA PHE A 77 8.57 6.23 -11.35
C PHE A 77 8.64 7.68 -10.87
N TYR A 78 8.82 8.60 -11.81
CA TYR A 78 8.72 10.04 -11.63
C TYR A 78 7.41 10.51 -12.25
N GLU A 79 6.49 11.01 -11.43
CA GLU A 79 5.19 11.56 -11.84
C GLU A 79 4.39 10.62 -12.75
N VAL A 80 3.70 9.65 -12.15
CA VAL A 80 2.87 8.70 -12.91
C VAL A 80 1.43 8.70 -12.46
N ILE A 81 0.53 8.76 -13.44
CA ILE A 81 -0.92 8.73 -13.23
C ILE A 81 -1.48 7.46 -13.86
N PHE A 82 -2.22 6.72 -13.05
CA PHE A 82 -2.95 5.53 -13.44
C PHE A 82 -4.45 5.75 -13.23
N TYR A 83 -5.24 5.68 -14.30
CA TYR A 83 -6.69 5.74 -14.16
C TYR A 83 -7.27 4.39 -13.75
N LYS A 84 -6.92 3.31 -14.45
CA LYS A 84 -7.36 1.97 -14.13
C LYS A 84 -6.24 0.97 -14.31
N VAL A 85 -5.94 0.23 -13.25
CA VAL A 85 -4.89 -0.80 -13.27
C VAL A 85 -5.37 -2.08 -12.63
N ILE A 86 -5.02 -3.19 -13.27
CA ILE A 86 -5.18 -4.52 -12.70
C ILE A 86 -3.81 -5.18 -12.67
N PHE A 87 -3.41 -5.58 -11.48
CA PHE A 87 -2.19 -6.32 -11.21
C PHE A 87 -2.62 -7.73 -10.71
N CYS A 88 -2.32 -8.78 -11.48
CA CYS A 88 -2.69 -10.16 -11.11
C CYS A 88 -1.62 -10.81 -10.22
N GLU A 89 -0.42 -11.06 -10.74
CA GLU A 89 0.69 -11.70 -10.03
C GLU A 89 1.96 -10.91 -10.29
N ILE A 90 2.45 -10.17 -9.28
CA ILE A 90 3.60 -9.29 -9.48
C ILE A 90 4.56 -9.31 -8.32
N ILE A 91 5.83 -9.30 -8.70
CA ILE A 91 6.96 -9.23 -7.78
C ILE A 91 7.77 -8.01 -8.16
N PHE A 92 8.04 -7.18 -7.16
CA PHE A 92 8.98 -6.07 -7.28
C PHE A 92 10.10 -6.25 -6.26
N TYR A 93 11.34 -6.05 -6.71
CA TYR A 93 12.53 -6.21 -5.86
C TYR A 93 13.07 -4.90 -5.29
N GLU A 94 13.15 -3.86 -6.10
CA GLU A 94 13.57 -2.51 -5.69
C GLU A 94 12.76 -1.48 -6.49
N ILE A 95 11.97 -0.64 -5.82
CA ILE A 95 11.25 0.44 -6.49
C ILE A 95 11.38 1.75 -5.72
N MET A 96 11.49 2.82 -6.50
CA MET A 96 11.28 4.18 -6.04
C MET A 96 10.05 4.78 -6.72
N PHE A 97 9.07 5.16 -5.91
CA PHE A 97 7.91 5.93 -6.33
C PHE A 97 8.02 7.36 -5.78
N TYR A 98 8.10 8.36 -6.65
CA TYR A 98 8.17 9.75 -6.23
C TYR A 98 6.77 10.35 -6.04
N GLU A 99 6.04 10.52 -7.14
CA GLU A 99 4.68 11.06 -7.12
C GLU A 99 3.81 10.14 -7.98
N ILE A 100 2.90 9.41 -7.34
CA ILE A 100 1.95 8.55 -8.06
C ILE A 100 0.51 8.81 -7.63
N ILE A 101 -0.37 8.79 -8.63
CA ILE A 101 -1.81 8.83 -8.42
C ILE A 101 -2.46 7.60 -9.07
N PHE A 102 -3.20 6.84 -8.29
CA PHE A 102 -4.08 5.78 -8.74
C PHE A 102 -5.54 6.16 -8.52
N TYR A 103 -6.35 6.13 -9.57
CA TYR A 103 -7.80 6.32 -9.44
C TYR A 103 -8.50 5.01 -9.06
N GLU A 104 -8.37 3.97 -9.89
CA GLU A 104 -8.90 2.64 -9.62
C GLU A 104 -7.81 1.59 -9.79
N ILE A 105 -7.59 0.79 -8.76
CA ILE A 105 -6.58 -0.26 -8.82
C ILE A 105 -6.95 -1.52 -8.05
N ILE A 106 -6.64 -2.66 -8.65
CA ILE A 106 -6.84 -3.97 -8.04
C ILE A 106 -5.54 -4.73 -8.08
N PHE A 107 -5.14 -5.26 -6.93
CA PHE A 107 -4.00 -6.14 -6.77
C PHE A 107 -4.51 -7.49 -6.26
N TYR A 108 -4.26 -8.57 -7.01
CA TYR A 108 -4.61 -9.93 -6.58
C TYR A 108 -3.51 -10.55 -5.72
N GLU A 109 -2.34 -10.81 -6.29
CA GLU A 109 -1.21 -11.40 -5.58
C GLU A 109 0.02 -10.53 -5.79
N PHE A 110 0.56 -10.02 -4.69
CA PHE A 110 1.61 -9.03 -4.78
C PHE A 110 2.68 -9.17 -3.71
N ILE A 111 3.93 -9.08 -4.15
CA ILE A 111 5.08 -9.07 -3.26
C ILE A 111 5.95 -7.85 -3.58
N PHE A 112 6.10 -7.00 -2.58
CA PHE A 112 6.98 -5.85 -2.60
C PHE A 112 8.19 -6.12 -1.71
N TYR A 113 9.38 -6.08 -2.29
CA TYR A 113 10.64 -6.00 -1.57
C TYR A 113 11.22 -4.60 -1.71
N GLU A 114 11.72 -4.03 -0.61
CA GLU A 114 12.53 -2.82 -0.57
C GLU A 114 11.98 -1.64 -1.39
N ILE A 115 10.76 -1.20 -1.08
CA ILE A 115 10.15 -0.08 -1.79
C ILE A 115 10.15 1.17 -0.97
N ILE A 116 10.38 2.27 -1.67
CA ILE A 116 10.24 3.60 -1.13
C ILE A 116 9.15 4.33 -1.89
N PHE A 117 8.13 4.73 -1.13
CA PHE A 117 7.07 5.57 -1.61
C PHE A 117 7.19 6.96 -0.98
N CYS A 118 7.42 7.99 -1.81
CA CYS A 118 7.50 9.36 -1.34
C CYS A 118 6.09 9.95 -1.17
N GLU A 119 5.34 10.09 -2.26
CA GLU A 119 3.96 10.59 -2.26
C GLU A 119 3.09 9.71 -3.16
N ILE A 120 2.10 9.04 -2.55
CA ILE A 120 1.09 8.29 -3.30
C ILE A 120 -0.31 8.69 -2.88
N ILE A 121 -1.18 8.77 -3.87
CA ILE A 121 -2.62 8.92 -3.65
C ILE A 121 -3.36 7.77 -4.32
N PHE A 122 -4.16 7.08 -3.53
CA PHE A 122 -5.13 6.08 -4.00
C PHE A 122 -6.55 6.58 -3.77
N TYR A 123 -7.36 6.67 -4.83
CA TYR A 123 -8.78 6.96 -4.69
C TYR A 123 -9.58 5.70 -4.33
N GLU A 124 -9.51 4.67 -5.16
CA GLU A 124 -10.13 3.38 -4.90
C GLU A 124 -9.11 2.26 -5.14
N VAL A 125 -8.85 1.47 -4.10
CA VAL A 125 -7.94 0.33 -4.19
C VAL A 125 -8.45 -0.90 -3.48
N ILE A 126 -8.27 -2.05 -4.13
CA ILE A 126 -8.53 -3.36 -3.55
C ILE A 126 -7.24 -4.17 -3.59
N PHE A 127 -6.89 -4.69 -2.42
CA PHE A 127 -5.75 -5.56 -2.22
C PHE A 127 -6.27 -6.91 -1.72
N TYR A 128 -6.04 -7.98 -2.48
CA TYR A 128 -6.39 -9.33 -2.05
C TYR A 128 -5.31 -9.91 -1.15
N ASP A 129 -4.17 -10.36 -1.71
CA ASP A 129 -3.11 -11.04 -0.96
C ASP A 129 -1.77 -10.31 -1.17
N ILE A 130 -1.29 -9.60 -0.14
CA ILE A 130 -0.11 -8.72 -0.28
C ILE A 130 0.89 -8.85 0.84
N ILE A 131 2.16 -8.78 0.45
CA ILE A 131 3.31 -8.76 1.36
C ILE A 131 4.15 -7.51 1.11
N PHE A 132 4.46 -6.78 2.19
CA PHE A 132 5.23 -5.53 2.16
C PHE A 132 6.52 -5.57 3.01
N TYR A 133 7.60 -5.00 2.46
CA TYR A 133 8.90 -4.76 3.10
C TYR A 133 9.43 -3.36 2.78
N ASP A 134 8.67 -2.34 3.20
CA ASP A 134 8.71 -1.02 2.56
C ASP A 134 8.88 0.15 3.52
N ILE A 135 9.17 1.31 2.93
CA ILE A 135 9.19 2.62 3.58
C ILE A 135 8.21 3.51 2.84
N PHE A 136 7.30 4.10 3.60
CA PHE A 136 6.29 5.02 3.11
C PHE A 136 6.43 6.37 3.79
N TYR A 137 6.65 7.43 3.00
CA TYR A 137 6.72 8.78 3.49
C TYR A 137 5.34 9.39 3.63
N GLU A 138 4.60 9.53 2.53
CA GLU A 138 3.25 10.07 2.52
C GLU A 138 2.35 9.20 1.65
N ILE A 139 1.29 8.64 2.24
CA ILE A 139 0.24 7.95 1.50
C ILE A 139 -1.12 8.44 1.92
N ILE A 140 -1.98 8.64 0.92
CA ILE A 140 -3.38 8.95 1.13
C ILE A 140 -4.23 7.88 0.44
N PHE A 141 -5.11 7.25 1.22
CA PHE A 141 -6.15 6.36 0.72
C PHE A 141 -7.53 6.99 0.96
N TYR A 142 -8.30 7.18 -0.10
CA TYR A 142 -9.71 7.60 0.04
C TYR A 142 -10.61 6.41 0.38
N GLU A 143 -10.64 5.39 -0.46
CA GLU A 143 -11.32 4.13 -0.20
C GLU A 143 -10.37 2.97 -0.47
N VAL A 144 -10.18 2.12 0.54
CA VAL A 144 -9.37 0.91 0.39
C VAL A 144 -9.98 -0.30 1.08
N ILE A 145 -9.86 -1.44 0.42
CA ILE A 145 -10.20 -2.75 0.99
C ILE A 145 -8.97 -3.63 0.93
N PHE A 146 -8.61 -4.16 2.09
CA PHE A 146 -7.56 -5.16 2.24
C PHE A 146 -8.22 -6.46 2.71
N TYR A 147 -8.02 -7.55 1.96
CA TYR A 147 -8.49 -8.87 2.35
C TYR A 147 -7.47 -9.59 3.23
N GLU A 148 -6.26 -9.84 2.73
CA GLU A 148 -5.16 -10.45 3.47
C GLU A 148 -3.87 -9.66 3.22
N VAL A 149 -3.31 -9.10 4.28
CA VAL A 149 -2.08 -8.32 4.16
C VAL A 149 -1.11 -8.67 5.26
N ILE A 150 0.15 -8.80 4.86
CA ILE A 150 1.26 -9.02 5.78
C ILE A 150 2.29 -7.91 5.58
N PHE A 151 2.49 -7.13 6.64
CA PHE A 151 3.57 -6.16 6.71
C PHE A 151 4.66 -6.71 7.62
N TYR A 152 5.86 -6.90 7.07
CA TYR A 152 6.96 -7.47 7.84
C TYR A 152 7.80 -6.41 8.54
N LYS A 153 8.51 -5.60 7.77
CA LYS A 153 9.40 -4.54 8.28
C LYS A 153 9.04 -3.26 7.57
N VAL A 154 8.12 -2.50 8.14
CA VAL A 154 7.56 -1.34 7.47
C VAL A 154 7.63 -0.09 8.33
N ILE A 155 8.00 1.02 7.69
CA ILE A 155 8.00 2.34 8.33
C ILE A 155 7.03 3.22 7.56
N PHE A 156 6.10 3.82 8.29
CA PHE A 156 5.16 4.80 7.79
C PHE A 156 5.43 6.12 8.50
N TYR A 157 5.78 7.16 7.74
CA TYR A 157 5.94 8.51 8.28
C TYR A 157 4.59 9.20 8.42
N GLU A 158 3.83 9.29 7.34
CA GLU A 158 2.48 9.85 7.34
C GLU A 158 1.55 9.01 6.48
N VAL A 159 0.45 8.57 7.07
CA VAL A 159 -0.59 7.87 6.33
C VAL A 159 -1.96 8.38 6.74
N ILE A 160 -2.79 8.64 5.74
CA ILE A 160 -4.17 9.06 5.93
C ILE A 160 -5.08 8.08 5.22
N PHE A 161 -6.01 7.48 5.96
CA PHE A 161 -7.14 6.77 5.39
C PHE A 161 -8.44 7.48 5.69
N TYR A 162 -9.21 7.78 4.65
CA TYR A 162 -10.57 8.28 4.82
C TYR A 162 -11.54 7.16 5.13
N LYS A 163 -11.54 6.10 4.32
CA LYS A 163 -12.40 4.94 4.54
C LYS A 163 -11.64 3.67 4.22
N VAL A 164 -11.55 2.77 5.20
CA VAL A 164 -10.85 1.51 5.00
C VAL A 164 -11.54 0.33 5.67
N ILE A 165 -11.51 -0.79 4.97
CA ILE A 165 -11.90 -2.10 5.49
C ILE A 165 -10.69 -3.01 5.43
N PHE A 166 -10.36 -3.59 6.56
CA PHE A 166 -9.35 -4.63 6.68
C PHE A 166 -10.00 -5.92 7.17
N CYS A 167 -9.89 -6.98 6.39
CA CYS A 167 -10.38 -8.30 6.79
C CYS A 167 -9.35 -8.98 7.69
N GLU A 168 -8.18 -9.32 7.15
CA GLU A 168 -7.09 -9.96 7.87
C GLU A 168 -5.80 -9.18 7.65
N ILE A 169 -5.17 -8.73 8.74
CA ILE A 169 -3.86 -8.11 8.68
C ILE A 169 -2.94 -8.69 9.74
N ILE A 170 -1.70 -8.88 9.34
CA ILE A 170 -0.60 -9.18 10.24
C ILE A 170 0.48 -8.12 10.08
N PHE A 171 0.83 -7.50 11.20
CA PHE A 171 1.91 -6.53 11.31
C PHE A 171 3.01 -7.14 12.20
N CYS A 172 4.21 -7.35 11.66
CA CYS A 172 5.32 -7.96 12.40
C CYS A 172 6.19 -6.95 13.14
N GLU A 173 6.93 -6.10 12.42
CA GLU A 173 7.82 -5.07 12.98
C GLU A 173 7.53 -3.74 12.29
N ILE A 174 6.82 -2.83 12.97
CA ILE A 174 6.35 -1.61 12.33
C ILE A 174 6.53 -0.37 13.17
N ILE A 175 6.81 0.72 12.49
CA ILE A 175 6.83 2.06 13.05
C ILE A 175 5.86 2.94 12.27
N PHE A 176 4.93 3.52 12.99
CA PHE A 176 4.03 4.54 12.49
C PHE A 176 4.33 5.85 13.20
N CYS A 177 4.76 6.86 12.46
CA CYS A 177 5.01 8.18 13.01
C CYS A 177 3.70 8.95 13.16
N THR A 178 2.95 9.13 12.08
CA THR A 178 1.62 9.74 12.11
C THR A 178 0.66 8.91 11.29
N ILE A 179 -0.48 8.54 11.88
CA ILE A 179 -1.59 7.95 11.14
C ILE A 179 -2.89 8.65 11.48
N ILE A 180 -3.67 8.92 10.45
CA ILE A 180 -5.02 9.43 10.60
C ILE A 180 -5.98 8.48 9.91
N PHE A 181 -7.03 8.15 10.65
CA PHE A 181 -8.01 7.15 10.32
C PHE A 181 -9.40 7.74 10.54
N CYS A 182 -10.14 8.01 9.45
CA CYS A 182 -11.45 8.66 9.56
C CYS A 182 -12.59 7.65 9.80
N GLU A 183 -12.80 6.68 8.91
CA GLU A 183 -13.83 5.63 9.05
C GLU A 183 -13.22 4.25 8.80
N ILE A 184 -13.24 3.37 9.80
CA ILE A 184 -12.54 2.08 9.69
C ILE A 184 -13.30 0.91 10.28
N ILE A 185 -13.19 -0.21 9.59
CA ILE A 185 -13.55 -1.52 10.10
C ILE A 185 -12.36 -2.46 9.99
N PHE A 186 -11.97 -3.00 11.12
CA PHE A 186 -11.02 -4.10 11.21
C PHE A 186 -11.72 -5.36 11.71
N TYR A 187 -11.68 -6.44 10.92
CA TYR A 187 -12.20 -7.73 11.36
C TYR A 187 -11.20 -8.46 12.24
N THR A 188 -9.98 -8.66 11.74
CA THR A 188 -8.92 -9.38 12.44
C THR A 188 -7.60 -8.69 12.20
N ILE A 189 -6.93 -8.28 13.29
CA ILE A 189 -5.59 -7.73 13.23
C ILE A 189 -4.70 -8.38 14.28
N ILE A 190 -3.47 -8.69 13.87
CA ILE A 190 -2.43 -9.14 14.77
C ILE A 190 -1.23 -8.21 14.63
N PHE A 191 -0.77 -7.69 15.77
CA PHE A 191 0.43 -6.88 15.90
C PHE A 191 1.45 -7.63 16.76
N TYR A 192 2.63 -7.91 16.23
CA TYR A 192 3.73 -8.52 16.98
C TYR A 192 4.57 -7.48 17.72
N GLU A 193 5.29 -6.62 17.00
CA GLU A 193 6.09 -5.53 17.55
C GLU A 193 5.72 -4.25 16.82
N ILE A 194 5.12 -3.29 17.54
CA ILE A 194 4.73 -2.04 16.91
C ILE A 194 4.92 -0.81 17.77
N ILE A 195 5.32 0.27 17.10
CA ILE A 195 5.46 1.60 17.70
C ILE A 195 4.55 2.56 16.93
N PHE A 196 3.68 3.22 17.68
CA PHE A 196 2.88 4.31 17.18
C PHE A 196 3.26 5.59 17.92
N CYS A 197 3.73 6.60 17.17
CA CYS A 197 4.05 7.91 17.75
C CYS A 197 2.79 8.75 17.90
N GLU A 198 2.05 8.98 16.83
CA GLU A 198 0.79 9.72 16.83
C GLU A 198 -0.25 8.96 16.02
N ILE A 199 -1.40 8.65 16.64
CA ILE A 199 -2.55 8.11 15.92
C ILE A 199 -3.82 8.87 16.27
N ILE A 200 -4.62 9.14 15.25
CA ILE A 200 -5.95 9.69 15.40
C ILE A 200 -6.95 8.78 14.71
N PHE A 201 -7.93 8.31 15.48
CA PHE A 201 -9.08 7.56 14.99
C PHE A 201 -10.37 8.37 15.22
N CYS A 202 -11.10 8.69 14.15
CA CYS A 202 -12.39 9.37 14.23
C CYS A 202 -13.52 8.39 14.51
N GLU A 203 -13.78 7.45 13.60
CA GLU A 203 -14.79 6.40 13.75
C GLU A 203 -14.16 5.04 13.44
N ILE A 204 -14.16 4.15 14.42
CA ILE A 204 -13.56 2.83 14.24
C ILE A 204 -14.29 1.70 14.93
N ILE A 205 -14.33 0.57 14.23
CA ILE A 205 -14.84 -0.70 14.73
C ILE A 205 -13.74 -1.74 14.60
N PHE A 206 -13.38 -2.33 15.74
CA PHE A 206 -12.50 -3.48 15.83
C PHE A 206 -13.31 -4.70 16.29
N TYR A 207 -13.29 -5.78 15.50
CA TYR A 207 -13.90 -7.05 15.90
C TYR A 207 -12.93 -7.88 16.74
N GLU A 208 -11.76 -8.21 16.21
CA GLU A 208 -10.72 -8.94 16.93
C GLU A 208 -9.36 -8.28 16.70
N VAL A 209 -8.70 -7.90 17.79
CA VAL A 209 -7.35 -7.32 17.74
C VAL A 209 -6.46 -7.97 18.80
N ILE A 210 -5.27 -8.39 18.36
CA ILE A 210 -4.27 -8.96 19.24
C ILE A 210 -2.99 -8.14 19.12
N PHE A 211 -2.51 -7.64 20.25
CA PHE A 211 -1.21 -7.01 20.39
C PHE A 211 -0.31 -7.89 21.26
N TYR A 212 0.89 -8.21 20.76
CA TYR A 212 1.94 -8.87 21.55
C TYR A 212 2.80 -7.85 22.27
N GLU A 213 3.54 -7.01 21.55
CA GLU A 213 4.35 -5.92 22.10
C GLU A 213 4.01 -4.62 21.37
N VAL A 214 3.42 -3.67 22.09
CA VAL A 214 3.04 -2.38 21.49
C VAL A 214 3.35 -1.18 22.37
N MET A 215 3.87 -0.14 21.73
CA MET A 215 4.14 1.16 22.31
C MET A 215 3.28 2.23 21.63
N PHE A 216 2.46 2.94 22.40
CA PHE A 216 1.75 4.13 21.94
C PHE A 216 2.29 5.35 22.68
N TYR A 217 2.75 6.37 21.93
CA TYR A 217 3.12 7.65 22.52
C TYR A 217 1.90 8.56 22.68
N GLU A 218 1.22 8.89 21.58
CA GLU A 218 -0.01 9.66 21.59
C GLU A 218 -1.07 8.95 20.75
N ILE A 219 -2.22 8.69 21.37
CA ILE A 219 -3.37 8.12 20.67
C ILE A 219 -4.65 8.85 21.06
N MET A 220 -5.39 9.27 20.03
CA MET A 220 -6.67 9.93 20.17
C MET A 220 -7.77 9.13 19.48
N PHE A 221 -8.85 8.94 20.22
CA PHE A 221 -10.03 8.21 19.80
C PHE A 221 -11.27 9.08 20.00
N TYR A 222 -12.00 9.36 18.92
CA TYR A 222 -13.27 10.08 18.99
C TYR A 222 -14.44 9.11 19.24
N GLU A 223 -14.73 8.21 18.30
CA GLU A 223 -15.75 7.18 18.43
C GLU A 223 -15.16 5.80 18.13
N VAL A 224 -15.21 4.90 19.13
CA VAL A 224 -14.60 3.58 18.99
C VAL A 224 -15.48 2.48 19.56
N ILE A 225 -15.57 1.38 18.81
CA ILE A 225 -16.14 0.12 19.26
C ILE A 225 -15.08 -0.96 19.18
N PHE A 226 -14.83 -1.59 20.32
CA PHE A 226 -14.00 -2.78 20.42
C PHE A 226 -14.86 -3.97 20.84
N CYS A 227 -14.91 -5.01 20.00
CA CYS A 227 -15.59 -6.26 20.35
C CYS A 227 -14.66 -7.14 21.20
N GLU A 228 -13.51 -7.53 20.68
CA GLU A 228 -12.50 -8.31 21.40
C GLU A 228 -11.11 -7.70 21.19
N ILE A 229 -10.44 -7.37 22.29
CA ILE A 229 -9.02 -6.97 22.26
C ILE A 229 -8.22 -7.79 23.25
N ILE A 230 -7.06 -8.24 22.82
CA ILE A 230 -6.06 -8.90 23.65
C ILE A 230 -4.76 -8.10 23.59
N PHE A 231 -4.26 -7.68 24.75
CA PHE A 231 -2.95 -7.09 24.90
C PHE A 231 -2.06 -8.00 25.76
N CYS A 232 -0.93 -8.46 25.20
CA CYS A 232 0.07 -9.19 25.96
C CYS A 232 0.97 -8.22 26.73
N GLU A 233 1.68 -7.33 26.02
CA GLU A 233 2.50 -6.26 26.59
C GLU A 233 2.17 -4.95 25.87
N VAL A 234 1.66 -3.97 26.62
CA VAL A 234 1.35 -2.66 26.06
C VAL A 234 1.79 -1.53 26.98
N ILE A 235 2.39 -0.51 26.37
CA ILE A 235 2.74 0.74 27.02
C ILE A 235 2.01 1.88 26.32
N PHE A 236 1.28 2.66 27.12
CA PHE A 236 0.63 3.88 26.68
C PHE A 236 1.22 5.07 27.42
N CYS A 237 1.73 6.05 26.67
CA CYS A 237 2.23 7.30 27.24
C CYS A 237 1.08 8.29 27.45
N GLU A 238 0.37 8.65 26.38
CA GLU A 238 -0.80 9.51 26.41
C GLU A 238 -1.94 8.88 25.60
N ILE A 239 -3.11 8.74 26.24
CA ILE A 239 -4.35 8.33 25.56
C ILE A 239 -5.46 9.31 25.89
N ILE A 240 -6.18 9.69 24.84
CA ILE A 240 -7.40 10.49 24.93
C ILE A 240 -8.56 9.71 24.31
N PHE A 241 -9.62 9.52 25.08
CA PHE A 241 -10.87 8.92 24.63
C PHE A 241 -12.02 9.93 24.74
N CYS A 242 -12.82 10.10 23.69
CA CYS A 242 -14.08 10.84 23.76
C CYS A 242 -15.26 9.90 24.04
N ASP A 243 -15.56 9.00 23.10
CA ASP A 243 -16.65 8.02 23.20
C ASP A 243 -16.14 6.61 22.84
N VAL A 244 -16.21 5.69 23.79
CA VAL A 244 -15.68 4.33 23.63
C VAL A 244 -16.60 3.28 24.19
N ILE A 245 -16.77 2.21 23.42
CA ILE A 245 -17.50 1.01 23.82
C ILE A 245 -16.54 -0.18 23.75
N PHE A 246 -16.41 -0.88 24.86
CA PHE A 246 -15.68 -2.14 24.95
C PHE A 246 -16.64 -3.28 25.29
N CYS A 247 -16.62 -4.35 24.50
CA CYS A 247 -17.35 -5.58 24.84
C CYS A 247 -16.49 -6.52 25.68
N GLU A 248 -15.30 -6.90 25.19
CA GLU A 248 -14.33 -7.74 25.90
C GLU A 248 -12.90 -7.20 25.70
N ILE A 249 -12.16 -7.10 26.82
CA ILE A 249 -10.75 -6.73 26.81
C ILE A 249 -9.98 -7.65 27.76
N ILE A 250 -8.88 -8.19 27.28
CA ILE A 250 -7.96 -9.02 28.06
C ILE A 250 -6.59 -8.35 28.07
N PHE A 251 -6.04 -8.17 29.27
CA PHE A 251 -4.72 -7.61 29.49
C PHE A 251 -3.85 -8.61 30.27
N TYR A 252 -2.63 -8.85 29.80
CA TYR A 252 -1.62 -9.60 30.54
C TYR A 252 -0.66 -8.64 31.28
N GLU A 253 -0.02 -7.71 30.56
CA GLU A 253 0.86 -6.67 31.12
C GLU A 253 0.58 -5.31 30.46
N VAL A 254 0.39 -4.28 31.30
CA VAL A 254 -0.01 -2.94 30.86
C VAL A 254 0.65 -1.87 31.70
N ILE A 255 1.20 -0.85 31.05
CA ILE A 255 1.75 0.33 31.69
C ILE A 255 1.08 1.58 31.09
N PHE A 256 0.42 2.37 31.94
CA PHE A 256 -0.10 3.69 31.58
C PHE A 256 0.71 4.78 32.29
N TYR A 257 1.12 5.80 31.55
CA TYR A 257 1.68 7.02 32.13
C TYR A 257 0.59 8.07 32.37
N ASP A 258 -0.16 8.47 31.33
CA ASP A 258 -1.25 9.43 31.42
C ASP A 258 -2.47 8.99 30.58
N VAL A 259 -3.66 9.02 31.19
CA VAL A 259 -4.94 8.66 30.55
C VAL A 259 -5.95 9.77 30.82
N ILE A 260 -6.55 10.30 29.76
CA ILE A 260 -7.55 11.36 29.81
C ILE A 260 -8.87 10.82 29.24
N PHE A 261 -9.93 10.95 30.06
CA PHE A 261 -11.32 10.68 29.71
C PHE A 261 -12.10 12.00 29.60
#